data_AF-A0A7Y5QLV5-F1
#
_entry.id   AF-A0A7Y5QLV5-F1
#
_cell.length_a   1.000
_cell.length_b   1.000
_cell.length_c   1.000
_cell.angle_alpha   90.00
_cell.angle_beta   90.00
_cell.angle_gamma   90.00
#
_symmetry.space_group_name_H-M   'P 1'
#
loop_
_entity.id
_entity.type
_entity.pdbx_description
1 polymer ?
#
loop_
_entity_poly.entity_id
_entity_poly.type
_entity_poly.pdbx_seq_one_letter_code
_entity_poly.pdbx_strand_id
1 'polypeptide(L)'
;MRFPYPVAHDVPVILAPMAGVSESPFRRICRSWGADVVVTEFLSAEGIRRENQATLDKLRFGPDERPIGVQIFGAEPAAMHDAARLVTDVFQPDFIDINFGCPVKKVVKRNGGSGCLKDLDLVQSVIRAVSSGT
;
A
#
# COMPACT_ATOMS: atom_id res chain seq x y z
N MET A 1 -2.08 -18.14 -12.14
CA MET A 1 -1.68 -17.78 -10.77
C MET A 1 -2.82 -18.16 -9.83
N ARG A 2 -2.52 -18.83 -8.72
CA ARG A 2 -3.49 -19.07 -7.65
C ARG A 2 -3.43 -17.86 -6.71
N PHE A 3 -4.56 -17.27 -6.36
CA PHE A 3 -4.61 -16.18 -5.39
C PHE A 3 -4.16 -16.72 -4.02
N PRO A 4 -3.21 -16.07 -3.32
CA PRO A 4 -2.54 -16.68 -2.16
C PRO A 4 -3.34 -16.56 -0.86
N TYR A 5 -4.48 -15.86 -0.85
CA TYR A 5 -5.29 -15.63 0.35
C TYR A 5 -6.63 -16.38 0.30
N PRO A 6 -7.25 -16.66 1.47
CA PRO A 6 -8.60 -17.20 1.52
C PRO A 6 -9.60 -16.22 0.90
N VAL A 7 -10.48 -16.73 0.03
CA VAL A 7 -11.54 -15.95 -0.62
C VAL A 7 -12.86 -16.69 -0.50
N ALA A 8 -13.96 -15.96 -0.34
CA ALA A 8 -15.31 -16.49 -0.29
C ALA A 8 -15.95 -16.57 -1.70
N HIS A 9 -15.40 -15.83 -2.67
CA HIS A 9 -15.92 -15.72 -4.02
C HIS A 9 -15.05 -16.48 -5.03
N ASP A 10 -15.67 -16.98 -6.10
CA ASP A 10 -14.95 -17.59 -7.24
C ASP A 10 -13.97 -16.61 -7.90
N VAL A 11 -14.33 -15.32 -7.89
CA VAL A 11 -13.48 -14.21 -8.33
C VAL A 11 -13.18 -13.33 -7.12
N PRO A 12 -11.91 -13.18 -6.69
CA PRO A 12 -11.56 -12.39 -5.52
C PRO A 12 -12.05 -10.93 -5.62
N VAL A 13 -12.75 -10.47 -4.59
CA VAL A 13 -13.22 -9.09 -4.47
C VAL A 13 -12.27 -8.31 -3.57
N ILE A 14 -11.59 -7.31 -4.13
CA ILE A 14 -10.58 -6.52 -3.40
C ILE A 14 -11.10 -5.10 -3.23
N LEU A 15 -11.12 -4.59 -1.99
CA LEU A 15 -11.39 -3.18 -1.75
C LEU A 15 -10.20 -2.33 -2.21
N ALA A 16 -10.47 -1.42 -3.14
CA ALA A 16 -9.46 -0.50 -3.66
C ALA A 16 -8.98 0.51 -2.60
N PRO A 17 -7.70 0.92 -2.66
CA PRO A 17 -7.15 1.96 -1.78
C PRO A 17 -7.67 3.34 -2.18
N MET A 18 -8.22 4.08 -1.22
CA MET A 18 -8.83 5.40 -1.43
C MET A 18 -8.47 6.35 -0.29
N ALA A 19 -7.62 7.34 -0.55
CA ALA A 19 -7.22 8.32 0.46
C ALA A 19 -8.43 9.07 1.03
N GLY A 20 -8.53 9.11 2.36
CA GLY A 20 -9.65 9.69 3.11
C GLY A 20 -10.94 8.86 3.09
N VAL A 21 -10.92 7.62 2.57
CA VAL A 21 -12.09 6.74 2.50
C VAL A 21 -11.78 5.36 3.05
N SER A 22 -10.73 4.69 2.57
CA SER A 22 -10.35 3.34 2.98
C SER A 22 -9.61 3.30 4.34
N GLU A 23 -10.11 4.06 5.31
CA GLU A 23 -9.67 4.04 6.71
C GLU A 23 -10.19 2.77 7.41
N SER A 24 -9.58 2.39 8.55
CA SER A 24 -9.89 1.12 9.25
C SER A 24 -11.39 0.88 9.46
N PRO A 25 -12.22 1.84 9.95
CA PRO A 25 -13.65 1.61 10.10
C PRO A 25 -14.35 1.21 8.79
N PHE A 26 -14.01 1.85 7.68
CA PHE A 26 -14.60 1.52 6.38
C PHE A 26 -14.13 0.16 5.88
N ARG A 27 -12.85 -0.16 6.02
CA ARG A 27 -12.31 -1.48 5.65
C ARG A 27 -12.99 -2.62 6.42
N ARG A 28 -13.24 -2.43 7.72
CA ARG A 28 -13.94 -3.40 8.57
C ARG A 28 -15.40 -3.61 8.12
N ILE A 29 -16.08 -2.53 7.72
CA ILE A 29 -17.41 -2.63 7.10
C ILE A 29 -17.30 -3.44 5.79
N CYS A 30 -16.38 -3.11 4.90
CA CYS A 30 -16.22 -3.86 3.65
C CYS A 30 -15.89 -5.34 3.88
N ARG A 31 -15.01 -5.68 4.84
CA ARG A 31 -14.73 -7.08 5.22
C ARG A 31 -15.97 -7.82 5.70
N SER A 32 -16.78 -7.19 6.54
CA SER A 32 -18.03 -7.82 7.04
C SER A 32 -19.12 -7.94 5.98
N TRP A 33 -19.04 -7.18 4.87
CA TRP A 33 -19.98 -7.21 3.75
C TRP A 33 -19.46 -7.92 2.50
N GLY A 34 -18.35 -8.66 2.60
CA GLY A 34 -17.90 -9.58 1.54
C GLY A 34 -16.70 -9.12 0.71
N ALA A 35 -15.97 -8.07 1.08
CA ALA A 35 -14.64 -7.85 0.48
C ALA A 35 -13.71 -8.98 0.94
N ASP A 36 -13.04 -9.70 0.03
CA ASP A 36 -12.12 -10.79 0.35
C ASP A 36 -10.77 -10.28 0.87
N VAL A 37 -10.33 -9.13 0.34
CA VAL A 37 -9.08 -8.46 0.73
C VAL A 37 -9.33 -6.96 0.81
N VAL A 38 -8.68 -6.29 1.75
CA VAL A 38 -8.71 -4.82 1.86
C VAL A 38 -7.32 -4.23 1.75
N VAL A 39 -7.25 -2.99 1.29
CA VAL A 39 -5.99 -2.24 1.19
C VAL A 39 -6.14 -0.93 1.95
N THR A 40 -5.08 -0.49 2.64
CA THR A 40 -5.05 0.80 3.32
C THR A 40 -5.24 1.96 2.33
N GLU A 41 -5.37 3.18 2.86
CA GLU A 41 -5.03 4.36 2.07
C GLU A 41 -3.59 4.26 1.53
N PHE A 42 -3.24 5.07 0.52
CA PHE A 42 -1.85 5.17 0.07
C PHE A 42 -1.05 6.18 0.89
N LEU A 43 0.13 5.74 1.35
CA LEU A 43 0.99 6.52 2.23
C LEU A 43 2.33 6.81 1.55
N SER A 44 2.85 8.01 1.79
CA SER A 44 4.13 8.42 1.20
C SER A 44 5.26 7.68 1.91
N ALA A 45 6.15 7.04 1.15
CA ALA A 45 7.35 6.40 1.70
C ALA A 45 8.18 7.37 2.55
N GLU A 46 8.33 8.62 2.10
CA GLU A 46 9.03 9.66 2.86
C GLU A 46 8.30 10.03 4.17
N GLY A 47 6.97 10.01 4.17
CA GLY A 47 6.18 10.25 5.39
C GLY A 47 6.36 9.13 6.42
N ILE A 48 6.46 7.89 5.95
CA ILE A 48 6.70 6.70 6.77
C ILE A 48 8.13 6.73 7.36
N ARG A 49 9.14 7.00 6.53
CA ARG A 49 10.55 7.07 6.96
C ARG A 49 10.83 8.14 8.00
N ARG A 50 10.10 9.25 7.94
CA ARG A 50 10.21 10.32 8.94
C ARG A 50 9.43 10.03 10.22
N GLU A 51 8.85 8.83 10.32
CA GLU A 51 8.05 8.39 11.47
C GLU A 51 6.99 9.41 11.88
N ASN A 52 6.37 10.05 10.87
CA ASN A 52 5.34 11.04 11.14
C ASN A 52 4.14 10.34 11.81
N GLN A 53 3.82 10.71 13.04
CA GLN A 53 2.81 10.02 13.85
C GLN A 53 1.46 9.89 13.14
N ALA A 54 0.99 10.96 12.47
CA ALA A 54 -0.27 10.92 11.72
C ALA A 54 -0.23 9.95 10.52
N THR A 55 0.96 9.71 9.95
CA THR A 55 1.17 8.70 8.89
C THR A 55 1.20 7.29 9.51
N LEU A 56 1.88 7.12 10.65
CA LEU A 56 1.96 5.83 11.34
C LEU A 56 0.60 5.38 11.90
N ASP A 57 -0.25 6.30 12.35
CA ASP A 57 -1.58 5.96 12.85
C ASP A 57 -2.48 5.41 11.74
N LYS A 58 -2.30 5.85 10.49
CA LYS A 58 -2.99 5.33 9.30
C LYS A 58 -2.55 3.91 8.91
N LEU A 59 -1.40 3.44 9.41
CA LEU A 59 -0.89 2.08 9.19
C LEU A 59 -1.44 1.06 10.18
N ARG A 60 -2.14 1.49 11.23
CA ARG A 60 -2.71 0.58 12.23
C ARG A 60 -3.95 -0.13 11.66
N PHE A 61 -4.04 -1.44 11.93
CA PHE A 61 -5.20 -2.26 11.56
C PHE A 61 -5.39 -3.42 12.55
N GLY A 62 -6.61 -3.95 12.59
CA GLY A 62 -6.99 -5.09 13.43
C GLY A 62 -6.94 -6.46 12.71
N PRO A 63 -6.98 -7.59 13.44
CA PRO A 63 -7.07 -8.92 12.86
C PRO A 63 -8.32 -9.14 11.97
N ASP A 64 -9.40 -8.42 12.26
CA ASP A 64 -10.66 -8.46 11.50
C ASP A 64 -10.58 -7.77 10.14
N GLU A 65 -9.47 -7.09 9.85
CA GLU A 65 -9.19 -6.51 8.54
C GLU A 65 -8.41 -7.47 7.63
N ARG A 66 -7.85 -8.56 8.15
CA ARG A 66 -7.02 -9.47 7.35
C ARG A 66 -7.86 -10.32 6.39
N PRO A 67 -7.37 -10.64 5.17
CA PRO A 67 -6.08 -10.21 4.59
C PRO A 67 -6.06 -8.73 4.22
N ILE A 68 -4.99 -8.03 4.61
CA ILE A 68 -4.80 -6.60 4.38
C ILE A 68 -3.46 -6.28 3.73
N GLY A 69 -3.51 -5.42 2.72
CA GLY A 69 -2.33 -4.80 2.12
C GLY A 69 -2.11 -3.37 2.58
N VAL A 70 -0.84 -2.98 2.74
CA VAL A 70 -0.47 -1.57 2.89
C VAL A 70 0.01 -1.02 1.56
N GLN A 71 -0.64 0.04 1.06
CA GLN A 71 -0.21 0.71 -0.17
C GLN A 71 0.76 1.86 0.15
N ILE A 72 1.96 1.80 -0.41
CA ILE A 72 2.98 2.87 -0.32
C ILE A 72 3.25 3.51 -1.67
N PHE A 73 3.75 4.75 -1.67
CA PHE A 73 4.14 5.44 -2.90
C PHE A 73 5.38 6.33 -2.72
N GLY A 74 6.15 6.45 -3.81
CA GLY A 74 7.39 7.20 -3.89
C GLY A 74 8.12 6.90 -5.19
N ALA A 75 9.19 7.66 -5.45
CA ALA A 75 9.98 7.57 -6.67
C ALA A 75 11.49 7.42 -6.38
N GLU A 76 11.86 7.28 -5.10
CA GLU A 76 13.26 7.09 -4.70
C GLU A 76 13.38 5.66 -4.15
N PRO A 77 14.13 4.77 -4.82
CA PRO A 77 14.21 3.35 -4.43
C PRO A 77 14.64 3.11 -2.98
N ALA A 78 15.63 3.85 -2.46
CA ALA A 78 16.08 3.64 -1.08
C ALA A 78 14.98 4.03 -0.07
N ALA A 79 14.25 5.11 -0.35
CA ALA A 79 13.12 5.52 0.46
C ALA A 79 11.98 4.50 0.45
N MET A 80 11.69 3.92 -0.72
CA MET A 80 10.69 2.88 -0.86
C MET A 80 11.09 1.60 -0.11
N HIS A 81 12.38 1.23 -0.16
CA HIS A 81 12.94 0.12 0.62
C HIS A 81 12.77 0.33 2.13
N ASP A 82 13.25 1.46 2.66
CA ASP A 82 13.19 1.76 4.10
C ASP A 82 11.74 1.78 4.60
N ALA A 83 10.83 2.37 3.82
CA ALA A 83 9.40 2.41 4.16
C ALA A 83 8.78 1.01 4.15
N ALA A 84 9.06 0.18 3.13
CA ALA A 84 8.56 -1.18 3.06
C ALA A 84 9.08 -2.03 4.22
N ARG A 85 10.35 -1.88 4.60
CA ARG A 85 10.96 -2.56 5.74
C ARG A 85 10.31 -2.18 7.05
N LEU A 86 10.16 -0.88 7.31
CA LEU A 86 9.49 -0.39 8.52
C LEU A 86 8.05 -0.91 8.60
N VAL A 87 7.29 -0.83 7.51
CA VAL A 87 5.91 -1.32 7.48
C VAL A 87 5.86 -2.82 7.77
N THR A 88 6.73 -3.61 7.14
CA THR A 88 6.78 -5.07 7.31
C THR A 88 7.18 -5.45 8.73
N ASP A 89 8.23 -4.84 9.27
CA ASP A 89 8.76 -5.15 10.60
C ASP A 89 7.80 -4.76 11.74
N VAL A 90 7.16 -3.58 11.61
CA VAL A 90 6.39 -2.98 12.71
C VAL A 90 4.90 -3.30 12.62
N PHE A 91 4.31 -3.24 11.43
CA PHE A 91 2.85 -3.37 11.24
C PHE A 91 2.46 -4.73 10.69
N GLN A 92 3.38 -5.45 10.03
CA GLN A 92 3.22 -6.83 9.58
C GLN A 92 1.94 -7.07 8.74
N PRO A 93 1.69 -6.30 7.66
CA PRO A 93 0.56 -6.57 6.76
C PRO A 93 0.74 -7.88 5.99
N ASP A 94 -0.32 -8.38 5.37
CA ASP A 94 -0.26 -9.62 4.57
C ASP A 94 0.44 -9.41 3.22
N PHE A 95 0.54 -8.16 2.75
CA PHE A 95 1.36 -7.74 1.61
C PHE A 95 1.64 -6.23 1.60
N ILE A 96 2.66 -5.85 0.83
CA ILE A 96 2.93 -4.46 0.43
C ILE A 96 2.45 -4.25 -1.00
N ASP A 97 1.77 -3.13 -1.24
CA ASP A 97 1.33 -2.69 -2.55
C ASP A 97 2.00 -1.37 -2.94
N ILE A 98 2.30 -1.17 -4.23
CA ILE A 98 3.02 0.01 -4.73
C ILE A 98 2.10 0.81 -5.63
N ASN A 99 1.81 2.06 -5.25
CA ASN A 99 1.00 2.93 -6.09
C ASN A 99 1.84 3.54 -7.22
N PHE A 100 1.68 2.99 -8.43
CA PHE A 100 2.15 3.59 -9.69
C PHE A 100 1.00 4.25 -10.50
N GLY A 101 -0.19 4.41 -9.91
CA GLY A 101 -1.39 4.81 -10.64
C GLY A 101 -1.85 6.25 -10.43
N CYS A 102 -1.55 6.86 -9.28
CA CYS A 102 -2.16 8.14 -8.89
C CYS A 102 -1.82 9.27 -9.90
N PRO A 103 -2.83 9.93 -10.50
CA PRO A 103 -2.62 11.02 -11.46
C PRO A 103 -2.61 12.41 -10.79
N VAL A 104 -2.82 12.48 -9.47
CA VAL A 104 -2.93 13.76 -8.76
C VAL A 104 -1.64 14.56 -8.90
N LYS A 105 -1.75 15.81 -9.39
CA LYS A 105 -0.61 16.69 -9.71
C LYS A 105 0.44 16.76 -8.60
N LYS A 106 0.04 16.78 -7.32
CA LYS A 106 0.96 16.85 -6.18
C LYS A 106 1.86 15.61 -6.04
N VAL A 107 1.35 14.45 -6.43
CA VAL A 107 2.05 13.16 -6.39
C VAL A 107 2.96 13.04 -7.62
N VAL A 108 2.40 13.30 -8.81
CA VAL A 108 3.12 13.24 -10.09
C VAL A 108 4.29 14.24 -10.16
N LYS A 109 4.15 15.44 -9.60
CA LYS A 109 5.23 16.45 -9.57
C LYS A 109 6.47 16.01 -8.79
N ARG A 110 6.35 15.01 -7.91
CA ARG A 110 7.46 14.41 -7.17
C ARG A 110 7.90 13.07 -7.77
N ASN A 111 7.58 12.86 -9.05
CA ASN A 111 7.72 11.60 -9.79
C ASN A 111 7.00 10.39 -9.17
N GLY A 112 6.12 10.57 -8.18
CA GLY A 112 5.36 9.46 -7.60
C GLY A 112 4.11 9.08 -8.42
N GLY A 113 3.49 7.95 -8.07
CA GLY A 113 2.25 7.50 -8.71
C GLY A 113 2.46 7.25 -10.20
N SER A 114 1.54 7.74 -11.03
CA SER A 114 1.66 7.62 -12.50
C SER A 114 2.86 8.35 -13.10
N GLY A 115 3.51 9.25 -12.34
CA GLY A 115 4.75 9.89 -12.75
C GLY A 115 5.89 8.90 -12.99
N CYS A 116 5.97 7.83 -12.18
CA CYS A 116 6.97 6.77 -12.33
C CYS A 116 6.87 6.08 -13.70
N LEU A 117 5.66 5.93 -14.26
CA LEU A 117 5.41 5.17 -15.47
C LEU A 117 6.04 5.79 -16.74
N LYS A 118 6.60 6.99 -16.65
CA LYS A 118 7.40 7.60 -17.73
C LYS A 118 8.80 7.01 -17.84
N ASP A 119 9.26 6.31 -16.81
CA ASP A 119 10.58 5.71 -16.70
C ASP A 119 10.45 4.29 -16.13
N LEU A 120 10.53 3.28 -17.01
CA LEU A 120 10.36 1.89 -16.60
C LEU A 120 11.58 1.34 -15.85
N ASP A 121 12.77 1.92 -16.05
CA ASP A 121 13.97 1.54 -15.31
C ASP A 121 13.83 1.98 -13.84
N LEU A 122 13.25 3.17 -13.62
CA LEU A 122 12.86 3.62 -12.29
C LEU A 122 11.81 2.69 -11.66
N VAL A 123 10.74 2.33 -12.38
CA VAL A 123 9.71 1.41 -11.88
C VAL A 123 10.33 0.08 -11.45
N GLN A 124 11.20 -0.50 -12.28
CA GLN A 124 11.89 -1.74 -11.96
C GLN A 124 12.79 -1.58 -10.71
N SER A 125 13.49 -0.45 -10.59
CA SER A 125 14.36 -0.17 -9.45
C SER A 125 13.55 -0.05 -8.15
N VAL A 126 12.40 0.61 -8.19
CA VAL A 126 11.48 0.72 -7.04
C VAL A 126 10.92 -0.65 -6.65
N ILE A 127 10.46 -1.46 -7.62
CA ILE A 127 9.94 -2.81 -7.34
C ILE A 127 11.00 -3.68 -6.67
N ARG A 128 12.24 -3.68 -7.18
CA ARG A 128 13.35 -4.45 -6.59
C ARG A 128 13.66 -4.00 -5.17
N ALA A 129 13.68 -2.68 -4.94
CA ALA A 129 13.99 -2.11 -3.63
C ALA A 129 12.91 -2.43 -2.58
N VAL A 130 11.63 -2.37 -2.96
CA VAL A 130 10.52 -2.79 -2.10
C VAL A 130 10.62 -4.29 -1.81
N SER A 131 10.80 -5.11 -2.85
CA SER A 131 10.88 -6.57 -2.71
C SER A 131 12.05 -7.03 -1.85
N SER A 132 13.16 -6.28 -1.76
CA SER A 132 14.28 -6.61 -0.87
C SER A 132 14.09 -6.09 0.57
N GLY A 133 13.07 -5.26 0.80
CA GLY A 133 12.71 -4.72 2.11
C GLY A 133 11.51 -5.41 2.76
N THR A 134 10.92 -6.40 2.10
CA THR A 134 9.78 -7.20 2.58
C THR A 134 10.21 -8.65 2.70
#